data_AF-A0A1T5C4P9-F1
#
_entry.id   AF-A0A1T5C4P9-F1
#
_cell.length_a   1.000
_cell.length_b   1.000
_cell.length_c   1.000
_cell.angle_alpha   90.00
_cell.angle_beta   90.00
_cell.angle_gamma   90.00
#
_symmetry.space_group_name_H-M   'P 1'
#
loop_
_entity.id
_entity.type
_entity.pdbx_description
1 polymer ?
#
loop_
_entity_poly.entity_id
_entity_poly.type
_entity_poly.pdbx_seq_one_letter_code
_entity_poly.pdbx_strand_id
1 'polypeptide(L)'
;MENLKESAELAAGKLDPKAEVVVICKMLKARRKDMGLNQKQFAELLGVKPEYISRIEAGKVDLQLSTLIRLSRGLKLQLVISPVEGV
;
A
#
# COMPACT_ATOMS: atom_id res chain seq x y z
N MET A 1 -3.48 -2.73 -28.04
CA MET A 1 -3.87 -1.30 -27.96
C MET A 1 -4.38 -0.90 -26.58
N GLU A 2 -4.79 -1.86 -25.72
CA GLU A 2 -5.17 -1.61 -24.30
C GLU A 2 -4.05 -1.03 -23.44
N ASN A 3 -2.78 -1.46 -23.63
CA ASN A 3 -1.65 -0.95 -22.82
C ASN A 3 -1.32 0.54 -22.99
N LEU A 4 -1.74 1.18 -24.08
CA LEU A 4 -1.38 2.58 -24.35
C LEU A 4 -2.40 3.57 -23.78
N LYS A 5 -3.69 3.17 -23.68
CA LYS A 5 -4.75 3.99 -23.09
C LYS A 5 -4.65 4.02 -21.56
N GLU A 6 -4.35 2.88 -20.95
CA GLU A 6 -4.16 2.74 -19.50
C GLU A 6 -2.96 3.58 -19.01
N SER A 7 -1.91 3.67 -19.83
CA SER A 7 -0.73 4.51 -19.57
C SER A 7 -1.04 6.02 -19.66
N ALA A 8 -2.01 6.42 -20.49
CA ALA A 8 -2.40 7.81 -20.71
C ALA A 8 -3.40 8.32 -19.64
N GLU A 9 -4.30 7.46 -19.16
CA GLU A 9 -5.20 7.80 -18.04
C GLU A 9 -4.45 7.95 -16.71
N LEU A 10 -3.38 7.17 -16.50
CA LEU A 10 -2.48 7.31 -15.35
C LEU A 10 -1.82 8.70 -15.28
N ALA A 11 -1.62 9.38 -16.43
CA ALA A 11 -1.00 10.69 -16.52
C ALA A 11 -1.99 11.87 -16.36
N ALA A 12 -3.31 11.62 -16.43
CA ALA A 12 -4.33 12.67 -16.58
C ALA A 12 -5.03 13.10 -15.26
N GLY A 13 -4.50 12.73 -14.09
CA GLY A 13 -4.94 13.30 -12.81
C GLY A 13 -6.32 12.83 -12.31
N LYS A 14 -6.88 11.76 -12.86
CA LYS A 14 -8.02 11.03 -12.28
C LYS A 14 -7.65 9.57 -12.06
N LEU A 15 -6.77 9.31 -11.08
CA LEU A 15 -6.58 7.94 -10.63
C LEU A 15 -7.81 7.48 -9.84
N ASP A 16 -8.28 6.27 -10.14
CA ASP A 16 -9.26 5.57 -9.30
C ASP A 16 -8.63 5.36 -7.90
N PRO A 17 -9.23 5.87 -6.81
CA PRO A 17 -8.73 5.66 -5.45
C PRO A 17 -8.47 4.18 -5.12
N LYS A 18 -9.22 3.25 -5.73
CA LYS A 18 -8.97 1.82 -5.55
C LYS A 18 -7.67 1.37 -6.19
N ALA A 19 -7.32 1.91 -7.36
CA ALA A 19 -6.05 1.62 -8.03
C ALA A 19 -4.87 2.12 -7.19
N GLU A 20 -4.98 3.30 -6.58
CA GLU A 20 -3.96 3.85 -5.67
C GLU A 20 -3.75 2.97 -4.44
N VAL A 21 -4.84 2.49 -3.82
CA VAL A 21 -4.76 1.56 -2.68
C VAL A 21 -4.00 0.29 -3.04
N VAL A 22 -4.22 -0.26 -4.24
CA VAL A 22 -3.48 -1.44 -4.72
C VAL A 22 -1.98 -1.15 -4.86
N VAL A 23 -1.61 0.02 -5.36
CA VAL A 23 -0.20 0.45 -5.46
C VAL A 23 0.42 0.55 -4.07
N ILE A 24 -0.26 1.19 -3.11
CA ILE A 24 0.19 1.30 -1.72
C ILE A 24 0.41 -0.11 -1.14
N CYS A 25 -0.55 -1.03 -1.28
CA CYS A 25 -0.42 -2.39 -0.77
C CYS A 25 0.80 -3.14 -1.36
N LYS A 26 1.11 -2.94 -2.64
CA LYS A 26 2.32 -3.49 -3.28
C LYS A 26 3.59 -2.88 -2.70
N MET A 27 3.62 -1.57 -2.43
CA MET A 27 4.75 -0.88 -1.80
C MET A 27 5.01 -1.40 -0.38
N LEU A 28 3.95 -1.58 0.42
CA LEU A 28 4.08 -2.13 1.77
C LEU A 28 4.67 -3.55 1.75
N LYS A 29 4.21 -4.39 0.81
CA LYS A 29 4.75 -5.74 0.58
C LYS A 29 6.23 -5.72 0.19
N ALA A 30 6.62 -4.83 -0.73
CA ALA A 30 8.01 -4.68 -1.16
C ALA A 30 8.89 -4.29 0.03
N ARG A 31 8.48 -3.26 0.79
CA ARG A 31 9.21 -2.82 1.98
C ARG A 31 9.38 -3.92 3.02
N ARG A 32 8.33 -4.73 3.27
CA ARG A 32 8.45 -5.88 4.18
C ARG A 32 9.53 -6.85 3.73
N LYS A 33 9.58 -7.15 2.42
CA LYS A 33 10.60 -8.03 1.83
C LYS A 33 12.00 -7.43 1.95
N ASP A 34 12.15 -6.12 1.77
CA ASP A 34 13.45 -5.44 1.95
C ASP A 34 13.96 -5.53 3.39
N MET A 35 13.05 -5.64 4.36
CA MET A 35 13.38 -5.89 5.77
C MET A 35 13.70 -7.38 6.05
N GLY A 36 13.63 -8.27 5.06
CA GLY A 36 13.88 -9.70 5.23
C GLY A 36 12.78 -10.44 5.99
N LEU A 37 11.61 -9.82 6.21
CA LEU A 37 10.53 -10.41 6.99
C LEU A 37 9.60 -11.22 6.09
N ASN A 38 9.16 -12.39 6.54
CA ASN A 38 8.00 -13.06 5.97
C ASN A 38 6.67 -12.49 6.54
N GLN A 39 5.52 -12.88 5.97
CA GLN A 39 4.21 -12.36 6.40
C GLN A 39 3.89 -12.69 7.86
N LYS A 40 4.28 -13.87 8.35
CA LYS A 40 4.05 -14.32 9.73
C LYS A 40 4.84 -13.46 10.73
N GLN A 41 6.12 -13.27 10.48
CA GLN A 41 7.00 -12.44 11.32
C GLN A 41 6.52 -10.99 11.37
N PHE A 42 6.08 -10.44 10.23
CA PHE A 42 5.54 -9.09 10.19
C PHE A 42 4.19 -8.98 10.92
N ALA A 43 3.33 -10.00 10.81
CA ALA A 43 2.09 -10.06 11.55
C ALA A 43 2.33 -10.12 13.07
N GLU A 44 3.32 -10.91 13.51
CA GLU A 44 3.76 -10.98 14.92
C GLU A 44 4.25 -9.62 15.42
N LEU A 45 5.12 -8.94 14.67
CA LEU A 45 5.60 -7.58 14.98
C LEU A 45 4.43 -6.62 15.18
N LEU A 46 3.40 -6.76 14.36
CA LEU A 46 2.23 -5.91 14.41
C LEU A 46 1.18 -6.36 15.42
N GLY A 47 1.28 -7.56 16.01
CA GLY A 47 0.23 -8.11 16.88
C GLY A 47 -1.08 -8.36 16.14
N VAL A 48 -1.01 -8.91 14.92
CA VAL A 48 -2.17 -9.28 14.09
C VAL A 48 -2.00 -10.69 13.52
N LYS A 49 -3.07 -11.23 12.92
CA LYS A 49 -3.04 -12.55 12.29
C LYS A 49 -2.32 -12.51 10.92
N PRO A 50 -1.51 -13.52 10.54
CA PRO A 50 -0.83 -13.56 9.23
C PRO A 50 -1.78 -13.43 8.03
N GLU A 51 -3.00 -13.95 8.13
CA GLU A 51 -4.02 -13.86 7.08
C GLU A 51 -4.41 -12.40 6.80
N TYR A 52 -4.36 -11.54 7.83
CA TYR A 52 -4.64 -10.13 7.68
C TYR A 52 -3.59 -9.44 6.82
N ILE A 53 -2.30 -9.72 7.06
CA ILE A 53 -1.20 -9.23 6.23
C ILE A 53 -1.33 -9.73 4.80
N SER A 54 -1.64 -11.02 4.61
CA SER A 54 -1.83 -11.59 3.28
C SER A 54 -2.94 -10.90 2.49
N ARG A 55 -4.09 -10.63 3.12
CA ARG A 55 -5.21 -9.91 2.49
C ARG A 55 -4.87 -8.47 2.13
N ILE A 56 -4.16 -7.76 3.02
CA ILE A 56 -3.67 -6.39 2.76
C ILE A 56 -2.78 -6.38 1.53
N GLU A 57 -1.75 -7.23 1.51
CA GLU A 57 -0.77 -7.28 0.42
C GLU A 57 -1.33 -7.76 -0.92
N ALA A 58 -2.47 -8.45 -0.89
CA ALA A 58 -3.22 -8.84 -2.08
C ALA A 58 -4.18 -7.74 -2.59
N GLY A 59 -4.31 -6.61 -1.88
CA GLY A 59 -5.29 -5.56 -2.21
C GLY A 59 -6.74 -6.00 -2.01
N LYS A 60 -6.97 -7.08 -1.23
CA LYS A 60 -8.31 -7.67 -1.00
C LYS A 60 -8.98 -7.12 0.26
N VAL A 61 -8.62 -5.91 0.67
CA VAL A 61 -9.17 -5.21 1.82
C VAL A 61 -9.46 -3.77 1.45
N ASP A 62 -10.50 -3.23 2.05
CA ASP A 62 -10.64 -1.78 2.17
C ASP A 62 -9.64 -1.31 3.24
N LEU A 63 -8.55 -0.67 2.79
CA LEU A 63 -7.44 -0.31 3.66
C LEU A 63 -7.78 0.97 4.43
N GLN A 64 -8.16 0.81 5.68
CA GLN A 64 -8.38 1.95 6.57
C GLN A 64 -7.07 2.71 6.85
N LEU A 65 -7.15 4.04 6.95
CA LEU A 65 -6.00 4.90 7.25
C LEU A 65 -5.30 4.52 8.57
N SER A 66 -6.07 4.17 9.61
CA SER A 66 -5.52 3.70 10.90
C SER A 66 -4.65 2.46 10.73
N THR A 67 -5.04 1.56 9.82
CA THR A 67 -4.28 0.36 9.47
C THR A 67 -3.02 0.75 8.71
N LEU A 68 -3.11 1.65 7.73
CA LEU A 68 -1.95 2.15 6.99
C LEU A 68 -0.90 2.78 7.92
N ILE A 69 -1.33 3.59 8.90
CA ILE A 69 -0.43 4.19 9.91
C ILE A 69 0.22 3.11 10.79
N ARG A 70 -0.52 2.05 11.16
CA ARG A 70 0.06 0.93 11.93
C ARG A 70 1.09 0.16 11.11
N LEU A 71 0.78 -0.11 9.84
CA LEU A 71 1.68 -0.80 8.90
C LEU A 71 2.95 0.01 8.67
N SER A 72 2.84 1.33 8.45
CA SER A 72 4.01 2.19 8.20
C SER A 72 4.98 2.18 9.38
N ARG A 73 4.48 2.25 10.61
CA ARG A 73 5.30 2.12 11.82
C ARG A 73 6.05 0.80 11.88
N GLY A 74 5.36 -0.33 11.64
CA GLY A 74 5.99 -1.65 11.60
C GLY A 74 7.03 -1.80 10.49
N LEU A 75 6.84 -1.10 9.37
CA LEU A 75 7.73 -1.11 8.21
C LEU A 75 8.85 -0.06 8.27
N LYS A 76 8.92 0.70 9.37
CA LYS A 76 9.85 1.83 9.53
C LYS A 76 9.74 2.81 8.34
N LEU A 77 8.51 3.13 7.97
CA LEU A 77 8.16 4.10 6.94
C LEU A 77 7.52 5.33 7.60
N GLN A 78 7.77 6.49 7.01
CA GLN A 78 7.05 7.71 7.34
C GLN A 78 5.90 7.90 6.34
N LEU A 79 4.70 8.15 6.85
CA LEU A 79 3.57 8.60 6.04
C LEU A 79 3.60 10.12 5.98
N VAL A 80 3.67 10.68 4.78
CA VAL A 80 3.69 12.14 4.55
C VAL A 80 2.48 12.49 3.69
N ILE A 81 1.76 13.52 4.11
CA ILE A 81 0.71 14.16 3.32
C ILE A 81 1.18 15.60 3.13
N SER A 82 1.34 16.02 1.88
CA SER A 82 1.75 17.37 1.51
C SER A 82 0.68 18.00 0.61
N PRO A 83 0.49 19.32 0.67
CA PRO A 83 -0.37 20.02 -0.27
C PRO A 83 0.14 19.81 -1.70
N VAL A 84 -0.78 19.72 -2.66
CA VAL A 84 -0.44 19.79 -4.08
C VAL A 84 -0.39 21.26 -4.44
N GLU A 85 0.78 21.76 -4.83
CA GLU A 85 0.91 23.15 -5.25
C GLU A 85 0.27 23.36 -6.64
N GLY A 86 -0.46 24.46 -6.79
CA GLY A 86 -1.02 24.86 -8.09
C GLY A 86 -2.30 24.13 -8.51
N VAL A 87 -3.01 23.49 -7.58
CA VAL A 87 -4.39 23.00 -7.75
C VAL A 87 -5.37 23.96 -7.09
#